data_AF-A0AAF0K8N2-F1
#
_entry.id   AF-A0AAF0K8N2-F1
#
_cell.length_a   1.000
_cell.length_b   1.000
_cell.length_c   1.000
_cell.angle_alpha   90.00
_cell.angle_beta   90.00
_cell.angle_gamma   90.00
#
_symmetry.space_group_name_H-M   'P 1'
#
loop_
_entity.id
_entity.type
_entity.pdbx_description
1 polymer ?
#
loop_
_entity_poly.entity_id
_entity_poly.type
_entity_poly.pdbx_seq_one_letter_code
_entity_poly.pdbx_strand_id
1 'polypeptide(L)'
;MLTLPQLPTDKLYKLATLGGLAMFLGGLYLAYSGDFKYEETGNGLYTRNVILNDHLIDVGLSPQPLPDDLTDENPIDRYKAYRDLIRTLPITHSKREELRAANEELLVGRLAIRQRVTLSEGMHNNIWVLLLSGGSLFILGILWWGLEERYRLTIEHNRHLEAHYFKMLELLPKRDT
;
A
#
# COMPACT_ATOMS: atom_id res chain seq x y z
N MET A 1 35.14 1.14 -37.86
CA MET A 1 34.10 0.63 -36.96
C MET A 1 33.43 1.80 -36.26
N LEU A 2 32.10 1.88 -36.29
CA LEU A 2 31.36 2.91 -35.55
C LEU A 2 31.35 2.51 -34.07
N THR A 3 32.18 3.14 -33.24
CA THR A 3 32.12 2.99 -31.78
C THR A 3 30.89 3.73 -31.28
N LEU A 4 29.83 3.01 -30.94
CA LEU A 4 28.71 3.58 -30.20
C LEU A 4 29.27 4.18 -28.89
N PRO A 5 28.98 5.46 -28.59
CA PRO A 5 29.46 6.09 -27.37
C PRO A 5 28.97 5.29 -26.16
N GLN A 6 29.87 5.00 -25.23
CA GLN A 6 29.50 4.49 -23.91
C GLN A 6 28.67 5.58 -23.22
N LEU A 7 27.35 5.42 -23.24
CA LEU A 7 26.46 6.22 -22.42
C LEU A 7 26.79 5.95 -20.94
N PRO A 8 26.61 6.93 -20.03
CA PRO A 8 26.89 6.80 -18.60
C PRO A 8 25.82 5.93 -17.88
N THR A 9 25.39 4.85 -18.53
CA THR A 9 24.35 3.91 -18.12
C THR A 9 24.88 2.71 -17.34
N ASP A 10 26.21 2.52 -17.25
CA ASP A 10 26.91 1.38 -16.61
C ASP A 10 26.54 1.09 -15.13
N LYS A 11 25.77 2.00 -14.49
CA LYS A 11 25.29 1.81 -13.12
C LYS A 11 23.77 1.98 -12.96
N LEU A 12 23.06 2.44 -13.99
CA LEU A 12 21.62 2.70 -13.92
C LEU A 12 20.82 1.39 -13.77
N TYR A 13 21.22 0.33 -14.46
CA TYR A 13 20.57 -0.98 -14.32
C TYR A 13 20.78 -1.59 -12.93
N LYS A 14 21.97 -1.43 -12.33
CA LYS A 14 22.26 -1.90 -10.96
C LYS A 14 21.39 -1.15 -9.95
N LEU A 15 21.26 0.17 -10.11
CA LEU A 15 20.42 1.00 -9.25
C LEU A 15 18.93 0.68 -9.42
N ALA A 16 18.46 0.47 -10.66
CA ALA A 16 17.09 0.04 -10.94
C ALA A 16 16.81 -1.36 -10.36
N THR A 17 17.76 -2.29 -10.45
CA THR A 17 17.63 -3.66 -9.91
C THR A 17 17.56 -3.64 -8.38
N LEU A 18 18.50 -2.97 -7.71
CA LEU A 18 18.55 -2.89 -6.25
C LEU A 18 17.38 -2.07 -5.69
N GLY A 19 17.03 -0.95 -6.35
CA GLY A 19 15.87 -0.14 -5.99
C GLY A 19 14.56 -0.90 -6.18
N GLY A 20 14.41 -1.60 -7.30
CA GLY A 20 13.24 -2.45 -7.58
C GLY A 20 13.10 -3.59 -6.57
N LEU A 21 14.20 -4.26 -6.21
CA LEU A 21 14.21 -5.30 -5.18
C LEU A 21 13.82 -4.75 -3.80
N ALA A 22 14.35 -3.59 -3.41
CA ALA A 22 14.01 -2.95 -2.15
C ALA A 22 12.53 -2.53 -2.10
N MET A 23 12.00 -1.98 -3.18
CA MET A 23 10.57 -1.64 -3.30
C MET A 23 9.68 -2.89 -3.25
N PHE A 24 10.10 -3.97 -3.91
CA PHE A 24 9.36 -5.23 -3.92
C PHE A 24 9.33 -5.88 -2.53
N LEU A 25 10.48 -5.98 -1.85
CA LEU A 25 10.56 -6.51 -0.49
C LEU A 25 9.82 -5.60 0.52
N GLY A 26 9.91 -4.29 0.36
CA GLY A 26 9.16 -3.33 1.17
C GLY A 26 7.65 -3.45 0.97
N GLY A 27 7.19 -3.65 -0.27
CA GLY A 27 5.80 -3.91 -0.60
C GLY A 27 5.30 -5.23 -0.02
N LEU A 28 6.10 -6.30 -0.08
CA LEU A 28 5.77 -7.58 0.55
C LEU A 28 5.68 -7.43 2.07
N TYR A 29 6.65 -6.75 2.68
CA TYR A 29 6.62 -6.48 4.12
C TYR A 29 5.39 -5.69 4.53
N LEU A 30 5.00 -4.65 3.79
CA LEU A 30 3.80 -3.87 4.05
C LEU A 30 2.51 -4.69 3.82
N ALA A 31 2.47 -5.54 2.80
CA ALA A 31 1.36 -6.45 2.57
C ALA A 31 1.18 -7.44 3.73
N TYR A 32 2.27 -8.06 4.20
CA TYR A 32 2.23 -9.04 5.29
C TYR A 32 2.11 -8.43 6.69
N SER A 33 2.58 -7.19 6.90
CA SER A 33 2.42 -6.49 8.18
C SER A 33 1.07 -5.77 8.30
N GLY A 34 0.41 -5.47 7.17
CA GLY A 34 -0.93 -4.90 7.11
C GLY A 34 -2.04 -5.90 7.43
N ASP A 35 -1.75 -7.21 7.37
CA ASP A 35 -2.67 -8.31 7.70
C ASP A 35 -2.83 -8.53 9.22
N PHE A 36 -2.51 -7.54 10.05
CA PHE A 36 -3.24 -7.42 11.31
C PHE A 36 -4.69 -7.20 10.94
N LYS A 37 -5.44 -8.31 10.97
CA LYS A 37 -6.89 -8.36 11.08
C LYS A 37 -7.29 -7.33 12.12
N TYR A 38 -7.57 -6.12 11.68
CA TYR A 38 -8.51 -5.22 12.33
C TYR A 38 -9.92 -5.80 12.17
N GLU A 39 -10.08 -7.11 12.37
CA GLU A 39 -11.37 -7.77 12.57
C GLU A 39 -11.89 -7.46 13.99
N GLU A 40 -11.04 -6.94 14.88
CA GLU A 40 -11.47 -6.31 16.13
C GLU A 40 -11.10 -4.81 16.19
N THR A 41 -12.03 -3.95 15.77
CA THR A 41 -12.55 -2.90 16.67
C THR A 41 -14.09 -2.86 16.67
N GLY A 42 -14.72 -3.97 16.28
CA GLY A 42 -16.11 -4.28 16.56
C GLY A 42 -16.39 -4.62 18.03
N ASN A 43 -15.35 -4.85 18.84
CA ASN A 43 -15.43 -5.23 20.26
C ASN A 43 -15.84 -4.08 21.20
N GLY A 44 -16.57 -3.10 20.68
CA GLY A 44 -17.05 -1.97 21.46
C GLY A 44 -18.04 -1.09 20.74
N LEU A 45 -18.00 -0.88 19.42
CA LEU A 45 -18.95 0.04 18.77
C LEU A 45 -20.33 -0.56 18.53
N TYR A 46 -20.42 -1.80 18.02
CA TYR A 46 -21.69 -2.50 17.95
C TYR A 46 -22.27 -2.64 19.36
N THR A 47 -21.45 -3.09 20.31
CA THR A 47 -21.82 -3.19 21.73
C THR A 47 -22.24 -1.85 22.33
N ARG A 48 -21.54 -0.74 22.08
CA ARG A 48 -21.92 0.61 22.53
C ARG A 48 -23.20 1.09 21.87
N ASN A 49 -23.46 0.72 20.62
CA ASN A 49 -24.69 1.03 19.91
C ASN A 49 -25.87 0.25 20.50
N VAL A 50 -25.67 -1.03 20.84
CA VAL A 50 -26.62 -1.87 21.58
C VAL A 50 -26.89 -1.28 22.96
N ILE A 51 -25.85 -0.99 23.75
CA ILE A 51 -25.97 -0.38 25.09
C ILE A 51 -26.74 0.95 25.01
N LEU A 52 -26.41 1.81 24.04
CA LEU A 52 -27.14 3.06 23.86
C LEU A 52 -28.60 2.83 23.46
N ASN A 53 -28.87 1.84 22.60
CA ASN A 53 -30.23 1.46 22.22
C ASN A 53 -31.04 1.00 23.44
N ASP A 54 -30.47 0.11 24.25
CA ASP A 54 -31.06 -0.38 25.50
C ASP A 54 -31.31 0.77 26.48
N HIS A 55 -30.33 1.67 26.66
CA HIS A 55 -30.50 2.83 27.54
C HIS A 55 -31.59 3.81 27.05
N LEU A 56 -31.82 3.91 25.73
CA LEU A 56 -32.94 4.68 25.17
C LEU A 56 -34.28 3.99 25.46
N ILE A 57 -34.34 2.66 25.38
CA ILE A 57 -35.53 1.88 25.74
C ILE A 57 -35.83 2.02 27.24
N ASP A 58 -34.83 1.96 28.10
CA ASP A 58 -34.96 2.08 29.56
C ASP A 58 -35.56 3.41 30.01
N VAL A 59 -35.32 4.49 29.26
CA VAL A 59 -35.92 5.81 29.52
C VAL A 59 -37.28 6.00 28.84
N GLY A 60 -37.84 4.93 28.27
CA GLY A 60 -39.16 4.92 27.65
C GLY A 60 -39.20 5.45 26.22
N LEU A 61 -38.05 5.53 25.52
CA LEU A 61 -38.01 5.88 24.10
C LEU A 61 -38.08 4.62 23.24
N SER A 62 -38.46 4.78 21.97
CA SER A 62 -38.54 3.67 21.00
C SER A 62 -37.54 3.89 19.86
N PRO A 63 -36.26 3.52 20.04
CA PRO A 63 -35.26 3.60 18.99
C PRO A 63 -35.56 2.62 17.84
N GLN A 64 -35.02 2.91 16.66
CA GLN A 64 -35.08 1.98 15.53
C GLN A 64 -34.29 0.69 15.85
N PRO A 65 -34.75 -0.46 15.36
CA PRO A 65 -34.02 -1.72 15.53
C PRO A 65 -32.62 -1.61 14.92
N LEU A 66 -31.67 -2.27 15.58
CA LEU A 66 -30.30 -2.39 15.09
C LEU A 66 -30.26 -3.46 13.99
N PRO A 67 -29.61 -3.18 12.84
CA PRO A 67 -29.33 -4.21 11.86
C PRO A 67 -28.26 -5.17 12.40
N ASP A 68 -28.25 -6.41 11.89
CA ASP A 68 -27.25 -7.43 12.24
C ASP A 68 -25.81 -6.99 11.87
N ASP A 69 -25.67 -6.08 10.90
CA ASP A 69 -24.42 -5.47 10.49
C ASP A 69 -24.55 -3.94 10.38
N LEU A 70 -23.60 -3.21 10.97
CA LEU A 70 -23.53 -1.74 10.99
C LEU A 70 -22.59 -1.15 9.93
N THR A 71 -21.96 -2.00 9.10
CA THR A 71 -20.91 -1.60 8.15
C THR A 71 -21.43 -0.64 7.07
N ASP A 72 -22.56 -1.00 6.44
CA ASP A 72 -23.16 -0.19 5.36
C ASP A 72 -23.99 0.99 5.87
N GLU A 73 -24.25 1.02 7.17
CA GLU A 73 -25.21 1.94 7.75
C GLU A 73 -24.59 3.34 7.98
N ASN A 74 -25.28 4.40 7.56
CA ASN A 74 -24.78 5.77 7.67
C ASN A 74 -24.76 6.26 9.14
N PRO A 75 -23.59 6.51 9.74
CA PRO A 75 -23.49 6.93 11.15
C PRO A 75 -24.23 8.23 11.45
N ILE A 76 -24.30 9.15 10.48
CA ILE A 76 -24.95 10.46 10.66
C ILE A 76 -26.46 10.30 10.80
N ASP A 77 -27.06 9.39 10.04
CA ASP A 77 -28.52 9.21 10.04
C ASP A 77 -28.98 8.58 11.36
N ARG A 78 -28.23 7.60 11.88
CA ARG A 78 -28.51 7.04 13.21
C ARG A 78 -28.29 8.03 14.34
N TYR A 79 -27.21 8.81 14.26
CA TYR A 79 -26.96 9.87 15.23
C TYR A 79 -28.13 10.86 15.29
N LYS A 80 -28.65 11.29 14.12
CA LYS A 80 -29.82 12.18 14.05
C LYS A 80 -31.06 11.51 14.66
N ALA A 81 -31.33 10.25 14.33
CA ALA A 81 -32.46 9.51 14.89
C ALA A 81 -32.41 9.45 16.42
N TYR A 82 -31.26 9.08 17.01
CA TYR A 82 -31.08 9.04 18.46
C TYR A 82 -31.12 10.44 19.08
N ARG A 83 -30.51 11.45 18.44
CA ARG A 83 -30.54 12.83 18.92
C ARG A 83 -31.97 13.37 18.99
N ASP A 84 -32.76 13.11 17.95
CA ASP A 84 -34.14 13.59 17.87
C ASP A 84 -35.02 12.88 18.91
N LEU A 85 -34.78 11.59 19.18
CA LEU A 85 -35.39 10.86 20.31
C LEU A 85 -34.96 11.41 21.67
N ILE A 86 -33.68 11.66 21.92
CA ILE A 86 -33.19 12.21 23.19
C ILE A 86 -33.79 13.61 23.45
N ARG A 87 -34.05 14.37 22.39
CA ARG A 87 -34.68 15.71 22.48
C ARG A 87 -36.14 15.67 22.92
N THR A 88 -36.85 14.55 22.77
CA THR A 88 -38.22 14.41 23.27
C THR A 88 -38.25 14.25 24.79
N LEU A 89 -37.14 13.90 25.43
CA LEU A 89 -37.04 13.85 26.88
C LEU A 89 -37.09 15.27 27.48
N PRO A 90 -37.74 15.46 28.65
CA PRO A 90 -37.72 16.72 29.37
C PRO A 90 -36.29 17.20 29.64
N ILE A 91 -36.07 18.52 29.65
CA ILE A 91 -34.75 19.10 29.97
C ILE A 91 -34.29 18.69 31.38
N THR A 92 -35.23 18.46 32.28
CA THR A 92 -34.99 18.03 33.67
C THR A 92 -34.71 16.53 33.81
N HIS A 93 -34.79 15.75 32.74
CA HIS A 93 -34.59 14.30 32.82
C HIS A 93 -33.12 13.96 33.12
N SER A 94 -32.88 13.21 34.20
CA SER A 94 -31.54 12.96 34.76
C SER A 94 -30.56 12.34 33.76
N LYS A 95 -31.02 11.43 32.91
CA LYS A 95 -30.18 10.74 31.91
C LYS A 95 -30.03 11.46 30.57
N ARG A 96 -30.70 12.59 30.34
CA ARG A 96 -30.76 13.22 29.01
C ARG A 96 -29.38 13.65 28.51
N GLU A 97 -28.57 14.24 29.38
CA GLU A 97 -27.23 14.71 29.01
C GLU A 97 -26.25 13.56 28.80
N GLU A 98 -26.34 12.51 29.63
CA GLU A 98 -25.57 11.28 29.49
C GLU A 98 -25.83 10.59 28.14
N LEU A 99 -27.11 10.43 27.77
CA LEU A 99 -27.51 9.86 26.48
C LEU A 99 -27.02 10.71 25.30
N ARG A 100 -27.05 12.04 25.44
CA ARG A 100 -26.54 12.96 24.41
C ARG A 100 -25.04 12.77 24.21
N ALA A 101 -24.27 12.77 25.31
CA ALA A 101 -22.83 12.57 25.28
C ALA A 101 -22.46 11.20 24.69
N ALA A 102 -23.16 10.13 25.09
CA ALA A 102 -22.95 8.79 24.55
C ALA A 102 -23.23 8.71 23.04
N ASN A 103 -24.28 9.38 22.55
CA ASN A 103 -24.59 9.45 21.12
C ASN A 103 -23.51 10.22 20.33
N GLU A 104 -22.98 11.31 20.89
CA GLU A 104 -21.88 12.07 20.29
C GLU A 104 -20.57 11.27 20.25
N GLU A 105 -20.22 10.58 21.34
CA GLU A 105 -19.04 9.70 21.39
C GLU A 105 -19.14 8.57 20.36
N LEU A 106 -20.32 7.95 20.25
CA LEU A 106 -20.58 6.89 19.28
C LEU A 106 -20.42 7.40 17.83
N LEU A 107 -20.91 8.60 17.52
CA LEU A 107 -20.75 9.21 16.20
C LEU A 107 -19.26 9.44 15.88
N VAL A 108 -18.52 10.05 16.79
CA VAL A 108 -17.08 10.32 16.59
C VAL A 108 -16.31 9.02 16.38
N GLY A 109 -16.59 7.99 17.18
CA GLY A 109 -15.99 6.67 17.03
C GLY A 109 -16.26 6.05 15.65
N ARG A 110 -17.53 6.05 15.19
CA ARG A 110 -17.89 5.51 13.87
C ARG A 110 -17.27 6.29 12.71
N LEU A 111 -17.19 7.61 12.80
CA LEU A 111 -16.55 8.45 11.77
C LEU A 111 -15.05 8.21 11.70
N ALA A 112 -14.37 8.09 12.85
CA ALA A 112 -12.95 7.79 12.91
C ALA A 112 -12.62 6.43 12.29
N ILE A 113 -13.47 5.42 12.50
CA ILE A 113 -13.31 4.11 11.84
C ILE A 113 -13.52 4.21 10.34
N ARG A 114 -14.60 4.86 9.87
CA ARG A 114 -14.80 5.04 8.43
C ARG A 114 -13.60 5.70 7.77
N GLN A 115 -13.05 6.74 8.38
CA GLN A 115 -11.85 7.41 7.88
C GLN A 115 -10.64 6.47 7.85
N ARG A 116 -10.43 5.65 8.89
CA ARG A 116 -9.37 4.65 8.92
C ARG A 116 -9.53 3.58 7.85
N VAL A 117 -10.75 3.11 7.60
CA VAL A 117 -11.07 2.15 6.53
C VAL A 117 -10.75 2.75 5.17
N THR A 118 -11.21 3.98 4.88
CA THR A 118 -10.88 4.67 3.63
C THR A 118 -9.37 4.89 3.44
N LEU A 119 -8.65 5.23 4.51
CA LEU A 119 -7.19 5.35 4.47
C LEU A 119 -6.52 3.98 4.24
N SER A 120 -7.04 2.91 4.86
CA SER A 120 -6.56 1.54 4.71
C SER A 120 -6.75 1.01 3.28
N GLU A 121 -7.90 1.26 2.67
CA GLU A 121 -8.17 0.94 1.26
C GLU A 121 -7.18 1.65 0.33
N GLY A 122 -6.91 2.94 0.59
CA GLY A 122 -5.88 3.70 -0.13
C GLY A 122 -4.47 3.13 0.03
N MET A 123 -4.12 2.63 1.22
CA MET A 123 -2.84 1.96 1.48
C MET A 123 -2.72 0.64 0.70
N HIS A 124 -3.80 -0.14 0.60
CA HIS A 124 -3.79 -1.41 -0.12
C HIS A 124 -3.45 -1.23 -1.60
N ASN A 125 -4.06 -0.25 -2.27
CA ASN A 125 -3.74 0.06 -3.66
C ASN A 125 -2.28 0.53 -3.83
N ASN A 126 -1.78 1.36 -2.90
CA ASN A 126 -0.39 1.82 -2.92
C ASN A 126 0.61 0.67 -2.73
N ILE A 127 0.30 -0.32 -1.92
CA ILE A 127 1.11 -1.54 -1.75
C ILE A 127 1.20 -2.31 -3.06
N TRP A 128 0.09 -2.50 -3.77
CA TRP A 128 0.08 -3.15 -5.08
C TRP A 128 0.88 -2.39 -6.13
N VAL A 129 0.73 -1.06 -6.18
CA VAL A 129 1.52 -0.21 -7.07
C VAL A 129 3.01 -0.34 -6.75
N LEU A 130 3.39 -0.37 -5.46
CA LEU A 130 4.77 -0.53 -5.02
C LEU A 130 5.34 -1.91 -5.41
N LEU A 131 4.57 -2.98 -5.23
CA LEU A 131 4.93 -4.34 -5.62
C LEU A 131 5.12 -4.49 -7.13
N LEU A 132 4.16 -4.01 -7.91
CA LEU A 132 4.19 -4.13 -9.37
C LEU A 132 5.30 -3.27 -9.99
N SER A 133 5.45 -2.03 -9.52
CA SER A 133 6.52 -1.14 -10.00
C SER A 133 7.90 -1.63 -9.57
N GLY A 134 8.07 -2.06 -8.31
CA GLY A 134 9.31 -2.65 -7.80
C GLY A 134 9.71 -3.91 -8.54
N GLY A 135 8.77 -4.84 -8.74
CA GLY A 135 8.97 -6.06 -9.53
C GLY A 135 9.34 -5.78 -10.99
N SER A 136 8.66 -4.81 -11.62
CA SER A 136 8.96 -4.42 -13.01
C SER A 136 10.37 -3.82 -13.13
N LEU A 137 10.77 -2.93 -12.22
CA LEU A 137 12.11 -2.36 -12.19
C LEU A 137 13.19 -3.42 -11.96
N PHE A 138 12.92 -4.40 -11.09
CA PHE A 138 13.82 -5.51 -10.84
C PHE A 138 14.02 -6.38 -12.09
N ILE A 139 12.93 -6.78 -12.76
CA ILE A 139 12.98 -7.59 -13.99
C ILE A 139 13.69 -6.83 -15.11
N LEU A 140 13.33 -5.57 -15.34
CA LEU A 140 13.97 -4.73 -16.36
C LEU A 140 15.46 -4.53 -16.08
N GLY A 141 15.84 -4.35 -14.81
CA GLY A 141 17.23 -4.25 -14.39
C GLY A 141 18.04 -5.52 -14.66
N ILE A 142 17.47 -6.71 -14.38
CA ILE A 142 18.09 -8.00 -14.70
C ILE A 142 18.23 -8.21 -16.20
N LEU A 143 17.18 -7.93 -16.97
CA LEU A 143 17.21 -8.06 -18.44
C LEU A 143 18.27 -7.14 -19.05
N TRP A 144 18.34 -5.90 -18.58
CA TRP A 144 19.35 -4.94 -19.01
C TRP A 144 20.77 -5.42 -18.67
N TRP A 145 20.98 -5.93 -17.44
CA TRP A 145 22.25 -6.50 -17.04
C TRP A 145 22.65 -7.66 -17.98
N GLY A 146 21.74 -8.59 -18.26
CA GLY A 146 22.02 -9.72 -19.16
C GLY A 146 22.42 -9.28 -20.57
N LEU A 147 21.82 -8.20 -21.09
CA LEU A 147 22.18 -7.63 -22.39
C LEU A 147 23.57 -6.96 -22.35
N GLU A 148 23.87 -6.22 -21.29
CA GLU A 148 25.16 -5.55 -21.12
C GLU A 148 26.31 -6.55 -20.96
N GLU A 149 26.09 -7.64 -20.21
CA GLU A 149 27.08 -8.71 -20.04
C GLU A 149 27.37 -9.41 -21.37
N ARG A 150 26.34 -9.72 -22.16
CA ARG A 150 26.51 -10.29 -23.50
C ARG A 150 27.26 -9.35 -24.43
N TYR A 151 26.97 -8.05 -24.36
CA TYR A 151 27.68 -7.05 -25.15
C TYR A 151 29.15 -6.94 -24.75
N ARG A 152 29.45 -6.95 -23.44
CA ARG A 152 30.81 -6.93 -22.91
C ARG A 152 31.61 -8.15 -23.34
N LEU A 153 31.04 -9.34 -23.22
CA LEU A 153 31.64 -10.60 -23.67
C LEU A 153 31.92 -10.59 -25.18
N THR A 154 31.03 -10.01 -25.98
CA THR A 154 31.21 -9.89 -27.44
C THR A 154 32.38 -8.96 -27.77
N ILE A 155 32.48 -7.82 -27.09
CA ILE A 155 33.62 -6.90 -27.26
C ILE A 155 34.93 -7.55 -26.84
N GLU A 156 34.94 -8.25 -25.71
CA GLU A 156 36.14 -8.92 -25.21
C GLU A 156 36.60 -10.04 -26.15
N HIS A 157 35.67 -10.83 -26.68
CA HIS A 157 35.95 -11.84 -27.68
C HIS A 157 36.57 -11.23 -28.95
N ASN A 158 36.00 -10.13 -29.45
CA ASN A 158 36.54 -9.43 -30.63
C ASN A 158 37.93 -8.86 -30.37
N ARG A 159 38.18 -8.26 -29.20
CA ARG A 159 39.51 -7.78 -28.79
C ARG A 159 40.53 -8.92 -28.73
N HIS A 160 40.13 -10.08 -28.21
CA HIS A 160 41.01 -11.25 -28.15
C HIS A 160 41.35 -11.76 -29.56
N LEU A 161 40.38 -11.77 -30.49
CA LEU A 161 40.62 -12.11 -31.89
C LEU A 161 41.57 -11.12 -32.55
N GLU A 162 41.34 -9.81 -32.41
CA GLU A 162 42.21 -8.75 -32.96
C GLU A 162 43.65 -8.88 -32.42
N ALA A 163 43.82 -9.13 -31.12
CA ALA A 163 45.13 -9.36 -30.51
C ALA A 163 45.83 -10.60 -31.09
N HIS A 164 45.09 -11.68 -31.35
CA HIS A 164 45.63 -12.89 -31.95
C HIS A 164 46.02 -12.67 -33.43
N TYR A 165 45.21 -11.94 -34.19
CA TYR A 165 45.55 -11.56 -35.57
C TYR A 165 46.78 -10.66 -35.62
N PHE A 166 46.87 -9.67 -34.73
CA PHE A 166 48.03 -8.77 -34.66
C PHE A 166 49.32 -9.52 -34.36
N LYS A 167 49.28 -10.44 -33.38
CA LYS A 167 50.43 -11.30 -33.05
C LYS A 167 50.83 -12.23 -34.19
N MET A 168 49.86 -12.76 -34.96
CA MET A 168 50.17 -13.55 -36.15
C MET A 168 50.83 -12.70 -37.24
N LEU A 169 50.39 -11.45 -37.43
CA LEU A 169 50.99 -10.54 -38.40
C LEU A 169 52.42 -10.13 -38.04
N GLU A 170 52.74 -9.98 -36.74
CA GLU A 170 54.11 -9.72 -36.28
C GLU A 170 55.07 -10.89 -36.53
N LEU A 171 54.56 -12.12 -36.56
CA LEU A 171 55.34 -13.34 -36.79
C LEU A 171 55.56 -13.67 -38.27
N LEU A 172 54.92 -12.94 -39.19
CA LEU A 172 55.17 -13.10 -40.62
C LEU A 172 56.54 -12.51 -40.98
N PRO A 173 57.35 -13.20 -41.80
CA PRO A 173 58.64 -12.69 -42.23
C PRO A 173 58.42 -11.36 -42.95
N LYS A 174 59.04 -10.28 -42.44
CA LYS A 174 59.06 -9.00 -43.13
C LYS A 174 59.71 -9.23 -44.49
N ARG A 175 58.96 -8.93 -45.55
CA ARG A 175 59.45 -9.05 -46.92
C ARG A 175 60.45 -7.91 -47.12
N ASP A 176 61.74 -8.24 -47.12
CA ASP A 176 62.80 -7.29 -47.42
C ASP A 176 62.56 -6.72 -48.83
N THR A 177 62.28 -5.42 -48.89
CA THR A 177 62.32 -4.60 -50.10
C THR A 177 63.54 -3.72 -50.07
#